data_AF-A0A519WAU2-F1
#
_entry.id   AF-A0A519WAU2-F1
#
_cell.length_a   1.000
_cell.length_b   1.000
_cell.length_c   1.000
_cell.angle_alpha   90.00
_cell.angle_beta   90.00
_cell.angle_gamma   90.00
#
_symmetry.space_group_name_H-M   'P 1'
#
loop_
_entity.id
_entity.type
_entity.pdbx_description
1 polymer ?
#
loop_
_entity_poly.entity_id
_entity_poly.type
_entity_poly.pdbx_seq_one_letter_code
_entity_poly.pdbx_strand_id
1 'polypeptide(L)'
;MKNIFNLGLTLVTVISLSSCSNSEKTGSEKDSLSADSAMEVTQDSVADSASMQGDDPKLVYELVESMYGGIAVMKQGEEKATTPSVKALATKLATEHTKLTEELKALATKKNWTLPVG
;
A
#
# COMPACT_ATOMS: atom_id res chain seq x y z
N MET A 1 -49.80 -39.87 -0.11
CA MET A 1 -50.73 -39.54 0.99
C MET A 1 -49.91 -39.31 2.24
N LYS A 2 -50.09 -38.15 2.89
CA LYS A 2 -49.84 -37.83 4.31
C LYS A 2 -48.35 -37.93 4.77
N ASN A 3 -47.75 -36.96 5.47
CA ASN A 3 -48.27 -35.75 6.12
C ASN A 3 -47.09 -34.88 6.60
N ILE A 4 -47.20 -33.58 6.32
CA ILE A 4 -46.52 -32.44 6.96
C ILE A 4 -46.98 -32.31 8.41
N PHE A 5 -46.08 -32.19 9.39
CA PHE A 5 -46.25 -31.33 10.58
C PHE A 5 -45.00 -31.30 11.50
N ASN A 6 -44.90 -30.25 12.32
CA ASN A 6 -43.88 -29.85 13.31
C ASN A 6 -42.79 -28.93 12.71
N LEU A 7 -42.92 -27.59 12.68
CA LEU A 7 -43.31 -26.63 13.74
C LEU A 7 -42.55 -26.88 15.05
N GLY A 8 -41.50 -26.09 15.30
CA GLY A 8 -40.83 -26.14 16.61
C GLY A 8 -39.54 -25.33 16.73
N LEU A 9 -39.71 -24.02 16.91
CA LEU A 9 -38.98 -23.20 17.88
C LEU A 9 -37.46 -22.95 17.67
N THR A 10 -37.20 -21.83 17.01
CA THR A 10 -36.00 -20.99 17.14
C THR A 10 -35.59 -20.77 18.60
N LEU A 11 -34.32 -21.02 18.94
CA LEU A 11 -33.65 -20.38 20.07
C LEU A 11 -32.40 -19.65 19.57
N VAL A 12 -32.61 -18.35 19.34
CA VAL A 12 -31.58 -17.35 19.11
C VAL A 12 -30.85 -17.11 20.44
N THR A 13 -29.59 -17.49 20.53
CA THR A 13 -28.70 -17.03 21.61
C THR A 13 -27.89 -15.83 21.10
N VAL A 14 -28.39 -14.64 21.42
CA VAL A 14 -27.72 -13.35 21.27
C VAL A 14 -26.55 -13.30 22.25
N ILE A 15 -25.32 -13.21 21.75
CA ILE A 15 -24.15 -12.84 22.54
C ILE A 15 -24.16 -11.32 22.68
N SER A 16 -24.61 -10.83 23.83
CA SER A 16 -24.60 -9.41 24.18
C SER A 16 -23.19 -8.99 24.62
N LEU A 17 -22.45 -8.31 23.74
CA LEU A 17 -21.27 -7.51 24.10
C LEU A 17 -21.72 -6.07 24.34
N SER A 18 -21.98 -5.74 25.60
CA SER A 18 -22.15 -4.36 26.07
C SER A 18 -20.92 -3.93 26.86
N SER A 19 -19.94 -3.37 26.17
CA SER A 19 -18.92 -2.44 26.69
C SER A 19 -18.19 -1.89 25.47
N CYS A 20 -18.23 -0.61 25.09
CA CYS A 20 -18.54 0.61 25.80
C CYS A 20 -19.23 1.57 24.82
N SER A 21 -20.25 2.27 25.29
CA SER A 21 -20.93 3.33 24.55
C SER A 21 -20.01 4.54 24.36
N ASN A 22 -19.75 4.92 23.10
CA ASN A 22 -19.83 6.31 22.69
C ASN A 22 -20.18 6.39 21.19
N SER A 23 -21.48 6.55 20.95
CA SER A 23 -22.11 7.42 19.93
C SER A 23 -21.81 7.22 18.43
N GLU A 24 -22.84 6.70 17.73
CA GLU A 24 -23.39 7.09 16.41
C GLU A 24 -22.42 7.31 15.22
N LYS A 25 -22.63 6.80 14.00
CA LYS A 25 -23.84 6.36 13.30
C LYS A 25 -23.44 5.59 12.02
N THR A 26 -24.24 4.56 11.72
CA THR A 26 -24.68 4.05 10.40
C THR A 26 -23.70 3.35 9.45
N GLY A 27 -24.11 2.14 9.03
CA GLY A 27 -23.74 1.56 7.73
C GLY A 27 -23.27 0.12 7.82
N SER A 28 -24.22 -0.81 7.86
CA SER A 28 -24.00 -2.23 7.66
C SER A 28 -23.52 -2.53 6.23
N GLU A 29 -22.27 -2.94 6.05
CA GLU A 29 -21.88 -3.88 4.98
C GLU A 29 -20.77 -4.80 5.49
N LYS A 30 -21.03 -6.09 5.36
CA LYS A 30 -20.08 -7.17 5.63
C LYS A 30 -19.13 -7.24 4.43
N ASP A 31 -18.04 -6.49 4.48
CA ASP A 31 -16.93 -6.69 3.55
C ASP A 31 -15.86 -7.56 4.23
N SER A 32 -16.02 -8.88 4.12
CA SER A 32 -14.99 -9.82 4.54
C SER A 32 -13.93 -9.92 3.43
N LEU A 33 -13.03 -8.95 3.38
CA LEU A 33 -11.75 -9.07 2.70
C LEU A 33 -10.62 -8.91 3.74
N SER A 34 -10.64 -9.79 4.73
CA SER A 34 -9.42 -10.15 5.46
C SER A 34 -8.65 -11.15 4.60
N ALA A 35 -7.81 -10.64 3.72
CA ALA A 35 -6.73 -11.39 3.09
C ALA A 35 -5.43 -10.63 3.34
N ASP A 36 -4.86 -10.91 4.50
CA ASP A 36 -3.43 -11.14 4.71
C ASP A 36 -2.49 -10.46 3.70
N SER A 37 -2.29 -9.17 3.88
CA SER A 37 -1.06 -8.50 3.49
C SER A 37 -0.73 -7.57 4.63
N ALA A 38 -0.37 -8.17 5.77
CA ALA A 38 0.40 -7.51 6.80
C ALA A 38 1.79 -7.22 6.23
N MET A 39 1.87 -6.24 5.34
CA MET A 39 3.08 -5.44 5.25
C MET A 39 3.08 -4.67 6.56
N GLU A 40 3.84 -5.16 7.54
CA GLU A 40 4.17 -4.41 8.74
C GLU A 40 4.93 -3.18 8.26
N VAL A 41 4.19 -2.11 7.97
CA VAL A 41 4.76 -0.78 7.87
C VAL A 41 5.18 -0.46 9.29
N THR A 42 6.43 -0.79 9.62
CA THR A 42 7.11 -0.19 10.78
C THR A 42 7.25 1.29 10.46
N GLN A 43 6.18 2.04 10.70
CA GLN A 43 6.16 3.48 10.83
C GLN A 43 6.85 3.82 12.16
N ASP A 44 8.10 3.37 12.31
CA ASP A 44 8.94 3.80 13.41
C ASP A 44 9.40 5.21 13.04
N SER A 45 8.69 6.19 13.62
CA SER A 45 9.01 7.61 13.57
C SER A 45 8.93 8.27 12.19
N VAL A 46 7.70 8.46 11.67
CA VAL A 46 7.42 9.70 10.90
C VAL A 46 7.51 10.88 11.88
N ALA A 47 8.74 11.31 12.16
CA ALA A 47 8.96 12.65 12.65
C ALA A 47 8.29 13.59 11.65
N ASP A 48 7.41 14.44 12.17
CA ASP A 48 6.60 15.45 11.49
C ASP A 48 7.27 15.97 10.19
N SER A 49 6.85 15.40 9.05
CA SER A 49 7.45 15.64 7.73
C SER A 49 7.18 17.05 7.19
N ALA A 50 6.53 17.91 7.99
CA ALA A 50 6.24 19.30 7.67
C ALA A 50 7.49 20.20 7.58
N SER A 51 8.67 19.70 8.00
CA SER A 51 9.94 20.46 7.99
C SER A 51 10.99 19.95 7.00
N MET A 52 10.71 18.84 6.30
CA MET A 52 11.58 18.23 5.31
C MET A 52 11.66 19.09 4.04
N GLN A 53 12.63 20.00 4.02
CA GLN A 53 12.94 20.81 2.84
C GLN A 53 13.64 19.94 1.80
N GLY A 54 13.39 20.22 0.50
CA GLY A 54 13.98 19.47 -0.62
C GLY A 54 15.50 19.56 -0.76
N ASP A 55 16.21 20.13 0.22
CA ASP A 55 17.67 20.20 0.31
C ASP A 55 18.24 19.28 1.41
N ASP A 56 17.52 18.21 1.75
CA ASP A 56 17.96 17.20 2.72
C ASP A 56 18.55 15.98 1.98
N PRO A 57 19.87 15.70 2.12
CA PRO A 57 20.53 14.58 1.45
C PRO A 57 19.96 13.22 1.86
N LYS A 58 19.45 13.07 3.10
CA LYS A 58 18.87 11.80 3.56
C LYS A 58 17.60 11.48 2.79
N LEU A 59 16.78 12.48 2.48
CA LEU A 59 15.54 12.28 1.71
C LEU A 59 15.84 11.89 0.28
N VAL A 60 16.83 12.53 -0.33
CA VAL A 60 17.24 12.18 -1.69
C VAL A 60 17.85 10.79 -1.73
N TYR A 61 18.62 10.39 -0.71
CA TYR A 61 19.13 9.03 -0.57
C TYR A 61 17.98 8.01 -0.52
N GLU A 62 17.04 8.18 0.42
CA GLU A 62 15.90 7.26 0.63
C GLU A 62 14.97 7.22 -0.59
N LEU A 63 14.76 8.37 -1.24
CA LEU A 63 13.97 8.46 -2.46
C LEU A 63 14.63 7.66 -3.59
N VAL A 64 15.93 7.84 -3.82
CA VAL A 64 16.65 7.09 -4.87
C VAL A 64 16.66 5.58 -4.57
N GLU A 65 16.81 5.17 -3.32
CA GLU A 65 16.69 3.77 -2.91
C GLU A 65 15.31 3.20 -3.22
N SER A 66 14.25 3.92 -2.82
CA SER A 66 12.87 3.53 -3.12
C SER A 66 12.61 3.46 -4.63
N MET A 67 13.23 4.33 -5.42
CA MET A 67 13.08 4.33 -6.87
C MET A 67 13.73 3.11 -7.52
N TYR A 68 14.89 2.65 -7.05
CA TYR A 68 15.47 1.39 -7.53
C TYR A 68 14.56 0.19 -7.29
N GLY A 69 14.00 0.11 -6.07
CA GLY A 69 13.00 -0.92 -5.74
C GLY A 69 11.77 -0.84 -6.65
N GLY A 70 11.24 0.37 -6.85
CA GLY A 70 10.12 0.62 -7.75
C GLY A 70 10.41 0.18 -9.19
N ILE A 71 11.55 0.55 -9.75
CA ILE A 71 11.98 0.15 -11.10
C ILE A 71 12.05 -1.37 -11.22
N ALA A 72 12.60 -2.06 -10.22
CA ALA A 72 12.68 -3.52 -10.22
C ALA A 72 11.29 -4.17 -10.26
N VAL A 73 10.33 -3.66 -9.49
CA VAL A 73 8.94 -4.13 -9.51
C VAL A 73 8.28 -3.85 -10.87
N MET A 74 8.47 -2.66 -11.43
CA MET A 74 7.89 -2.29 -12.72
C MET A 74 8.43 -3.17 -13.85
N LYS A 75 9.73 -3.49 -13.86
CA LYS A 75 10.31 -4.44 -14.82
C LYS A 75 9.67 -5.83 -14.72
N GLN A 76 9.38 -6.31 -13.51
CA GLN A 76 8.60 -7.54 -13.37
C GLN A 76 7.19 -7.41 -13.96
N GLY A 77 6.56 -6.25 -13.82
CA GLY A 77 5.28 -5.94 -14.48
C GLY A 77 5.38 -5.97 -16.00
N GLU A 78 6.46 -5.43 -16.58
CA GLU A 78 6.71 -5.51 -18.03
C GLU A 78 6.83 -6.96 -18.51
N GLU A 79 7.55 -7.79 -17.76
CA GLU A 79 7.82 -9.19 -18.11
C GLU A 79 6.59 -10.09 -17.90
N LYS A 80 5.89 -9.92 -16.77
CA LYS A 80 4.91 -10.89 -16.27
C LYS A 80 3.45 -10.46 -16.44
N ALA A 81 3.14 -9.19 -16.71
CA ALA A 81 1.76 -8.77 -16.89
C ALA A 81 1.13 -9.40 -18.13
N THR A 82 -0.05 -9.99 -17.94
CA THR A 82 -0.85 -10.62 -19.01
C THR A 82 -1.80 -9.64 -19.68
N THR A 83 -2.24 -8.61 -18.95
CA THR A 83 -3.11 -7.56 -19.47
C THR A 83 -2.29 -6.48 -20.18
N PRO A 84 -2.58 -6.14 -21.46
CA PRO A 84 -1.79 -5.17 -22.22
C PRO A 84 -1.69 -3.79 -21.56
N SER A 85 -2.76 -3.30 -20.94
CA SER A 85 -2.77 -2.01 -20.26
C SER A 85 -1.86 -1.98 -19.02
N VAL A 86 -1.79 -3.07 -18.26
CA VAL A 86 -0.91 -3.20 -17.10
C VAL A 86 0.55 -3.25 -17.55
N LYS A 87 0.86 -4.00 -18.61
CA LYS A 87 2.20 -4.03 -19.20
C LYS A 87 2.63 -2.63 -19.66
N ALA A 88 1.77 -1.91 -20.38
CA ALA A 88 2.05 -0.55 -20.84
C ALA A 88 2.25 0.43 -19.67
N LEU A 89 1.46 0.31 -18.61
CA LEU A 89 1.63 1.09 -17.39
C LEU A 89 2.98 0.80 -16.73
N ALA A 90 3.34 -0.47 -16.58
CA ALA A 90 4.62 -0.88 -16.00
C ALA A 90 5.80 -0.33 -16.81
N THR A 91 5.76 -0.44 -18.14
CA THR A 91 6.78 0.13 -19.05
C THR A 91 6.92 1.63 -18.87
N LYS A 92 5.79 2.35 -18.82
CA LYS A 92 5.80 3.79 -18.62
C LYS A 92 6.40 4.15 -17.26
N LEU A 93 5.98 3.48 -16.19
CA LEU A 93 6.47 3.78 -14.85
C LEU A 93 7.96 3.47 -14.69
N ALA A 94 8.45 2.36 -15.24
CA ALA A 94 9.88 2.02 -15.22
C ALA A 94 10.71 3.09 -15.93
N THR A 95 10.22 3.58 -17.07
CA THR A 95 10.87 4.64 -17.85
C THR A 95 10.92 5.95 -17.06
N GLU A 96 9.79 6.40 -16.53
CA GLU A 96 9.72 7.67 -15.78
C GLU A 96 10.52 7.61 -14.47
N HIS A 97 10.47 6.49 -13.73
CA HIS A 97 11.29 6.33 -12.53
C HIS A 97 12.78 6.28 -12.87
N THR A 98 13.18 5.61 -13.95
CA THR A 98 14.59 5.60 -14.38
C THR A 98 15.07 7.02 -14.68
N LYS A 99 14.30 7.77 -15.47
CA LYS A 99 14.62 9.15 -15.81
C LYS A 99 14.71 10.05 -14.57
N LEU A 100 13.71 10.00 -13.69
CA LEU A 100 13.73 10.81 -12.46
C LEU A 100 14.89 10.41 -11.53
N THR A 101 15.28 9.13 -11.51
CA THR A 101 16.45 8.66 -10.75
C THR A 101 17.75 9.27 -11.31
N GLU A 102 17.89 9.35 -12.63
CA GLU A 102 19.04 9.98 -13.28
C GLU A 102 19.09 11.50 -13.02
N GLU A 103 17.94 12.17 -13.03
CA GLU A 103 17.84 13.60 -12.68
C GLU A 103 18.24 13.86 -11.22
N LEU A 104 17.80 13.01 -10.29
CA LEU A 104 18.21 13.08 -8.89
C LEU A 104 19.71 12.79 -8.70
N LYS A 105 20.27 11.82 -9.44
CA LYS A 105 21.72 11.55 -9.47
C LYS A 105 22.52 12.78 -9.91
N ALA A 106 22.06 13.46 -10.96
CA ALA A 106 22.69 14.67 -11.44
C ALA A 106 22.61 15.81 -10.41
N LEU A 107 21.48 15.95 -9.71
CA LEU A 107 21.32 16.93 -8.63
C LEU A 107 22.25 16.62 -7.45
N ALA A 108 22.24 15.38 -6.97
CA ALA A 108 23.08 14.92 -5.87
C ALA A 108 24.58 15.13 -6.18
N THR A 109 25.00 14.85 -7.43
CA THR A 109 26.38 15.11 -7.88
C THR A 109 26.73 16.59 -7.77
N LYS A 110 25.86 17.50 -8.23
CA LYS A 110 26.08 18.96 -8.11
C LYS A 110 26.18 19.42 -6.66
N LYS A 111 25.51 18.72 -5.74
CA LYS A 111 25.47 19.01 -4.30
C LYS A 111 26.52 18.23 -3.49
N ASN A 112 27.34 17.39 -4.14
CA ASN A 112 28.29 16.46 -3.49
C ASN A 112 27.62 15.53 -2.46
N TRP A 113 26.40 15.07 -2.74
CA TRP A 113 25.69 14.11 -1.90
C TRP A 113 25.98 12.66 -2.31
N THR A 114 26.05 11.79 -1.31
CA THR A 114 26.16 10.34 -1.51
C THR A 114 24.78 9.76 -1.79
N LEU A 115 24.71 8.83 -2.74
CA LEU A 115 23.49 8.11 -3.11
C LEU A 115 23.68 6.60 -2.93
N PRO A 116 22.58 5.85 -2.78
CA PRO A 116 22.63 4.40 -2.74
C PRO A 116 23.06 3.84 -4.10
N VAL A 117 23.65 2.64 -4.04
CA VAL A 117 23.88 1.81 -5.22
C VAL A 117 22.64 0.94 -5.47
N GLY A 118 22.26 0.77 -6.74
CA GLY A 118 21.09 0.00 -7.14
C GLY A 118 21.26 -0.63 -8.51
#